data_AF-A0A661FF49-F1
#
_entry.id   AF-A0A661FF49-F1
#
_cell.length_a   1.000
_cell.length_b   1.000
_cell.length_c   1.000
_cell.angle_alpha   90.00
_cell.angle_beta   90.00
_cell.angle_gamma   90.00
#
_symmetry.space_group_name_H-M   'P 1'
#
loop_
_entity.id
_entity.type
_entity.pdbx_description
1 polymer ?
#
loop_
_entity_poly.entity_id
_entity_poly.type
_entity_poly.pdbx_seq_one_letter_code
_entity_poly.pdbx_strand_id
1 'polypeptide(L)'
;MKKILVISFSALILVACAEKAEYQQAVLEQIQNDADIKSYHLDPETVTDCIVDLSAKEMPGFAPFEPIRKAAYKGYTKMISIKTSESPEQVLKELRESFGSARGLADAHRNYSKSYLECISTVTNRGLDDQEDDADNDAQL
;
A
#
# COMPACT_ATOMS: atom_id res chain seq x y z
N MET A 1 7.78 41.17 21.32
CA MET A 1 6.76 40.38 20.60
C MET A 1 7.37 39.81 19.32
N LYS A 2 7.85 38.57 19.32
CA LYS A 2 8.47 37.93 18.13
C LYS A 2 8.66 36.41 18.27
N LYS A 3 7.67 35.69 18.84
CA LYS A 3 7.77 34.23 19.07
C LYS A 3 6.54 33.41 18.67
N ILE A 4 5.51 34.01 18.05
CA ILE A 4 4.23 33.32 17.78
C ILE A 4 4.15 32.76 16.34
N LEU A 5 5.12 33.03 15.46
CA LEU A 5 5.03 32.61 14.05
C LEU A 5 5.46 31.16 13.74
N VAL A 6 5.95 30.39 14.71
CA VAL A 6 6.56 29.06 14.42
C VAL A 6 5.57 27.89 14.57
N ILE A 7 4.45 28.07 15.28
CA ILE A 7 3.54 26.94 15.60
C ILE A 7 2.54 26.63 14.45
N SER A 8 2.34 27.55 13.50
CA SER A 8 1.36 27.36 12.43
C SER A 8 1.85 26.48 11.26
N PHE A 9 3.15 26.18 11.16
CA PHE A 9 3.70 25.46 10.01
C PHE A 9 3.58 23.94 10.13
N SER A 10 3.49 23.41 11.35
CA SER A 10 3.42 21.96 11.61
C SER A 10 2.11 21.32 11.15
N ALA A 11 1.01 22.08 11.12
CA ALA A 11 -0.30 21.58 10.71
C ALA A 11 -0.46 21.48 9.17
N LEU A 12 0.30 22.27 8.39
CA LEU A 12 0.23 22.27 6.93
C LEU A 12 0.92 21.04 6.30
N ILE A 13 1.82 20.38 7.02
CA ILE A 13 2.57 19.22 6.52
C ILE A 13 1.68 17.95 6.53
N LEU A 14 0.70 17.87 7.43
CA LEU A 14 -0.15 16.68 7.57
C LEU A 14 -1.16 16.53 6.40
N VAL A 15 -1.55 17.62 5.75
CA VAL A 15 -2.52 17.57 4.63
C VAL A 15 -1.86 17.09 3.32
N ALA A 16 -0.52 17.09 3.25
CA ALA A 16 0.21 16.73 2.03
C ALA A 16 0.19 15.22 1.74
N CYS A 17 -0.04 14.37 2.73
CA CYS A 17 0.08 12.91 2.62
C CYS A 17 -1.23 12.13 2.89
N ALA A 18 -2.37 12.80 3.00
CA ALA A 18 -3.65 12.16 3.32
C ALA A 18 -3.99 10.99 2.38
N GLU A 19 -3.79 11.18 1.07
CA GLU A 19 -4.06 10.13 0.08
C GLU A 19 -3.18 8.89 0.23
N LYS A 20 -1.90 9.06 0.60
CA LYS A 20 -1.02 7.90 0.85
C LYS A 20 -1.50 7.14 2.08
N ALA A 21 -1.92 7.86 3.13
CA ALA A 21 -2.42 7.25 4.35
C ALA A 21 -3.73 6.49 4.11
N GLU A 22 -4.67 7.06 3.34
CA GLU A 22 -5.89 6.37 2.92
C GLU A 22 -5.58 5.10 2.12
N TYR A 23 -4.61 5.18 1.20
CA TYR A 23 -4.17 4.02 0.43
C TYR A 23 -3.58 2.92 1.34
N GLN A 24 -2.68 3.30 2.24
CA GLN A 24 -2.08 2.38 3.20
C GLN A 24 -3.12 1.72 4.11
N GLN A 25 -4.10 2.49 4.59
CA GLN A 25 -5.19 1.97 5.40
C GLN A 25 -6.05 0.96 4.62
N ALA A 26 -6.37 1.25 3.36
CA ALA A 26 -7.13 0.33 2.52
C ALA A 26 -6.37 -0.98 2.23
N VAL A 27 -5.05 -0.90 2.02
CA VAL A 27 -4.20 -2.10 1.91
C VAL A 27 -4.21 -2.87 3.23
N LEU A 28 -4.04 -2.21 4.37
CA LEU A 28 -4.04 -2.86 5.67
C LEU A 28 -5.34 -3.62 5.93
N GLU A 29 -6.49 -3.00 5.68
CA GLU A 29 -7.80 -3.65 5.83
C GLU A 29 -7.96 -4.86 4.91
N GLN A 30 -7.43 -4.80 3.69
CA GLN A 30 -7.40 -5.95 2.79
C GLN A 30 -6.52 -7.07 3.35
N ILE A 31 -5.28 -6.75 3.76
CA ILE A 31 -4.25 -7.70 4.21
C ILE A 31 -4.64 -8.36 5.55
N GLN A 32 -5.22 -7.62 6.48
CA GLN A 32 -5.73 -8.16 7.75
C GLN A 32 -6.80 -9.24 7.55
N ASN A 33 -7.52 -9.18 6.43
CA ASN A 33 -8.57 -10.15 6.10
C ASN A 33 -8.11 -11.26 5.15
N ASP A 34 -6.89 -11.16 4.62
CA ASP A 34 -6.36 -12.08 3.63
C ASP A 34 -6.04 -13.46 4.24
N ALA A 35 -6.36 -14.53 3.50
CA ALA A 35 -6.20 -15.90 3.97
C ALA A 35 -4.74 -16.35 3.98
N ASP A 36 -3.94 -15.91 3.01
CA ASP A 36 -2.52 -16.30 2.92
C ASP A 36 -1.73 -15.69 4.08
N ILE A 37 -2.01 -14.42 4.38
CA ILE A 37 -1.40 -13.67 5.49
C ILE A 37 -1.66 -14.36 6.83
N LYS A 38 -2.91 -14.77 7.07
CA LYS A 38 -3.29 -15.51 8.27
C LYS A 38 -2.65 -16.91 8.34
N SER A 39 -2.63 -17.62 7.22
CA SER A 39 -2.15 -19.00 7.17
C SER A 39 -0.63 -19.10 7.34
N TYR A 40 0.11 -18.11 6.86
CA TYR A 40 1.56 -18.01 7.03
C TYR A 40 1.97 -17.22 8.28
N HIS A 41 1.02 -16.80 9.12
CA HIS A 41 1.28 -16.00 10.32
C HIS A 41 2.13 -14.75 10.07
N LEU A 42 1.96 -14.11 8.91
CA LEU A 42 2.71 -12.91 8.56
C LEU A 42 2.14 -11.70 9.30
N ASP A 43 3.02 -10.79 9.72
CA ASP A 43 2.63 -9.51 10.30
C ASP A 43 1.93 -8.62 9.24
N PRO A 44 0.64 -8.27 9.42
CA PRO A 44 -0.11 -7.50 8.44
C PRO A 44 0.46 -6.10 8.17
N GLU A 45 1.05 -5.45 9.18
CA GLU A 45 1.64 -4.11 9.03
C GLU A 45 2.89 -4.16 8.14
N THR A 46 3.79 -5.12 8.40
CA THR A 46 5.00 -5.34 7.60
C THR A 46 4.67 -5.65 6.14
N VAL A 47 3.68 -6.50 5.88
CA VAL A 47 3.25 -6.81 4.50
C VAL A 47 2.62 -5.59 3.83
N THR A 48 1.79 -4.84 4.56
CA THR A 48 1.16 -3.60 4.08
C THR A 48 2.19 -2.58 3.64
N ASP A 49 3.16 -2.28 4.50
CA ASP A 49 4.22 -1.30 4.22
C ASP A 49 5.02 -1.69 2.98
N CYS A 50 5.37 -2.98 2.86
CA CYS A 50 6.05 -3.50 1.68
C CYS A 50 5.23 -3.27 0.39
N ILE A 51 3.92 -3.60 0.42
CA ILE A 51 3.05 -3.47 -0.76
C ILE A 51 2.91 -2.00 -1.17
N VAL A 52 2.68 -1.11 -0.19
CA VAL A 52 2.55 0.32 -0.42
C VAL A 52 3.83 0.89 -1.02
N ASP A 53 4.99 0.50 -0.49
CA ASP A 53 6.28 0.99 -0.96
C ASP A 53 6.63 0.48 -2.37
N LEU A 54 6.44 -0.82 -2.64
CA LEU A 54 6.71 -1.37 -3.98
C LEU A 54 5.76 -0.82 -5.02
N SER A 55 4.46 -0.75 -4.73
CA SER A 55 3.48 -0.26 -5.69
C SER A 55 3.65 1.24 -5.96
N ALA A 56 4.00 2.05 -4.94
CA ALA A 56 4.20 3.49 -5.09
C ALA A 56 5.40 3.86 -5.97
N LYS A 57 6.42 2.98 -6.08
CA LYS A 57 7.58 3.21 -6.96
C LYS A 57 7.20 3.30 -8.43
N GLU A 58 6.20 2.52 -8.85
CA GLU A 58 5.71 2.46 -10.23
C GLU A 58 4.49 3.36 -10.48
N MET A 59 3.99 4.06 -9.44
CA MET A 59 2.96 5.07 -9.62
C MET A 59 3.54 6.30 -10.35
N PRO A 60 2.72 7.10 -11.06
CA PRO A 60 3.16 8.35 -11.64
C PRO A 60 3.41 9.44 -10.59
N GLY A 61 4.27 10.41 -10.95
CA GLY A 61 4.80 11.44 -10.04
C GLY A 61 6.04 10.95 -9.29
N PHE A 62 6.75 11.85 -8.61
CA PHE A 62 7.89 11.48 -7.76
C PHE A 62 7.63 11.74 -6.28
N ALA A 63 6.92 12.83 -5.95
CA ALA A 63 6.66 13.25 -4.58
C ALA A 63 5.18 13.09 -4.16
N PRO A 64 4.88 12.76 -2.89
CA PRO A 64 3.52 12.49 -2.40
C PRO A 64 2.55 13.66 -2.54
N PHE A 65 3.05 14.90 -2.58
CA PHE A 65 2.23 16.10 -2.69
C PHE A 65 1.83 16.45 -4.13
N GLU A 66 2.41 15.79 -5.15
CA GLU A 66 2.07 16.08 -6.54
C GLU A 66 0.63 15.65 -6.86
N PRO A 67 -0.15 16.46 -7.61
CA PRO A 67 -1.53 16.13 -7.95
C PRO A 67 -1.67 14.77 -8.64
N ILE A 68 -0.73 14.44 -9.54
CA ILE A 68 -0.74 13.15 -10.25
C ILE A 68 -0.46 11.97 -9.31
N ARG A 69 0.40 12.16 -8.31
CA ARG A 69 0.69 11.15 -7.29
C ARG A 69 -0.50 10.94 -6.36
N LYS A 70 -1.14 12.03 -5.92
CA LYS A 70 -2.39 11.98 -5.13
C LYS A 70 -3.51 11.25 -5.88
N ALA A 71 -3.66 11.54 -7.19
CA ALA A 71 -4.63 10.86 -8.03
C ALA A 71 -4.33 9.35 -8.17
N ALA A 72 -3.05 8.97 -8.28
CA ALA A 72 -2.64 7.57 -8.29
C ALA A 72 -3.05 6.86 -6.99
N TYR A 73 -2.73 7.42 -5.82
CA TYR A 73 -3.14 6.82 -4.54
C TYR A 73 -4.65 6.63 -4.43
N LYS A 74 -5.44 7.64 -4.83
CA LYS A 74 -6.92 7.51 -4.86
C LYS A 74 -7.38 6.41 -5.81
N GLY A 75 -6.77 6.31 -6.99
CA GLY A 75 -7.06 5.25 -7.96
C GLY A 75 -6.78 3.85 -7.42
N TYR A 76 -5.64 3.65 -6.76
CA TYR A 76 -5.30 2.37 -6.14
C TYR A 76 -6.21 2.03 -4.96
N THR A 77 -6.51 3.01 -4.10
CA THR A 77 -7.47 2.85 -2.99
C THR A 77 -8.82 2.37 -3.50
N LYS A 78 -9.34 3.01 -4.56
CA LYS A 78 -10.60 2.62 -5.20
C LYS A 78 -10.54 1.27 -5.91
N MET A 79 -9.37 0.91 -6.46
CA MET A 79 -9.17 -0.39 -7.08
C MET A 79 -9.27 -1.51 -6.06
N ILE A 80 -8.73 -1.32 -4.85
CA ILE A 80 -8.84 -2.29 -3.74
C ILE A 80 -10.29 -2.48 -3.30
N SER A 81 -11.07 -1.40 -3.25
CA SER A 81 -12.47 -1.46 -2.80
C SER A 81 -13.44 -2.14 -3.79
N ILE A 82 -12.98 -2.57 -4.97
CA ILE A 82 -13.88 -3.14 -5.99
C ILE A 82 -14.57 -4.42 -5.51
N LYS A 83 -13.88 -5.24 -4.70
CA LYS A 83 -14.41 -6.52 -4.21
C LYS A 83 -15.54 -6.35 -3.18
N THR A 84 -15.57 -5.20 -2.52
CA THR A 84 -16.55 -4.87 -1.47
C THR A 84 -17.60 -3.85 -1.92
N SER A 85 -17.52 -3.40 -3.17
CA SER A 85 -18.47 -2.43 -3.74
C SER A 85 -19.82 -3.07 -4.05
N GLU A 86 -20.90 -2.37 -3.74
CA GLU A 86 -22.27 -2.72 -4.14
C GLU A 86 -22.49 -2.54 -5.66
N SER A 87 -21.65 -1.73 -6.33
CA SER A 87 -21.75 -1.42 -7.76
C SER A 87 -20.40 -1.59 -8.49
N PRO A 88 -19.87 -2.82 -8.59
CA PRO A 88 -18.51 -3.08 -9.11
C PRO A 88 -18.33 -2.64 -10.57
N GLU A 89 -19.36 -2.74 -11.41
CA GLU A 89 -19.30 -2.29 -12.81
C GLU A 89 -19.13 -0.78 -12.93
N GLN A 90 -19.81 -0.01 -12.07
CA GLN A 90 -19.68 1.43 -12.00
C GLN A 90 -18.27 1.82 -11.52
N VAL A 91 -17.80 1.19 -10.44
CA VAL A 91 -16.44 1.41 -9.93
C VAL A 91 -15.40 1.11 -11.01
N LEU A 92 -15.58 0.01 -11.76
CA LEU A 92 -14.68 -0.35 -12.85
C LEU A 92 -14.68 0.70 -13.97
N LYS A 93 -15.84 1.28 -14.31
CA LYS A 93 -15.93 2.37 -15.28
C LYS A 93 -15.13 3.60 -14.80
N GLU A 94 -15.38 4.02 -13.57
CA GLU A 94 -14.72 5.19 -12.95
C GLU A 94 -13.20 4.97 -12.81
N LEU A 95 -12.76 3.74 -12.55
CA LEU A 95 -11.34 3.37 -12.52
C LEU A 95 -10.68 3.49 -13.90
N ARG A 96 -11.34 3.04 -14.98
CA ARG A 96 -10.81 3.20 -16.35
C ARG A 96 -10.61 4.67 -16.71
N GLU A 97 -11.54 5.53 -16.29
CA GLU A 97 -11.43 6.98 -16.47
C GLU A 97 -10.29 7.57 -15.61
N SER A 98 -10.19 7.16 -14.35
CA SER A 98 -9.15 7.64 -13.41
C SER A 98 -7.73 7.27 -13.85
N PHE A 99 -7.54 6.09 -14.43
CA PHE A 99 -6.26 5.63 -15.00
C PHE A 99 -6.09 5.99 -16.48
N GLY A 100 -7.00 6.80 -17.05
CA GLY A 100 -6.96 7.32 -18.42
C GLY A 100 -7.33 6.32 -19.51
N SER A 101 -7.28 5.01 -19.26
CA SER A 101 -7.76 3.97 -20.18
C SER A 101 -7.94 2.62 -19.49
N ALA A 102 -8.58 1.68 -20.20
CA ALA A 102 -8.62 0.28 -19.77
C ALA A 102 -7.21 -0.33 -19.63
N ARG A 103 -6.26 0.08 -20.49
CA ARG A 103 -4.87 -0.37 -20.40
C ARG A 103 -4.18 0.19 -19.16
N GLY A 104 -4.36 1.49 -18.88
CA GLY A 104 -3.81 2.12 -17.67
C GLY A 104 -4.31 1.46 -16.38
N LEU A 105 -5.60 1.12 -16.32
CA LEU A 105 -6.16 0.34 -15.21
C LEU A 105 -5.52 -1.06 -15.11
N ALA A 106 -5.38 -1.76 -16.24
CA ALA A 106 -4.75 -3.09 -16.24
C ALA A 106 -3.29 -3.03 -15.78
N ASP A 107 -2.54 -2.01 -16.20
CA ASP A 107 -1.15 -1.78 -15.79
C ASP A 107 -1.06 -1.46 -14.28
N ALA A 108 -1.98 -0.63 -13.75
CA ALA A 108 -2.05 -0.34 -12.31
C ALA A 108 -2.40 -1.59 -11.48
N HIS A 109 -3.38 -2.38 -11.94
CA HIS A 109 -3.74 -3.64 -11.29
C HIS A 109 -2.59 -4.64 -11.31
N ARG A 110 -1.87 -4.73 -12.43
CA ARG A 110 -0.68 -5.58 -12.57
C ARG A 110 0.43 -5.15 -11.61
N ASN A 111 0.68 -3.84 -11.49
CA ASN A 111 1.64 -3.31 -10.53
C ASN A 111 1.28 -3.75 -9.10
N TYR A 112 0.05 -3.48 -8.67
CA TYR A 112 -0.41 -3.88 -7.34
C TYR A 112 -0.29 -5.39 -7.08
N SER A 113 -0.72 -6.21 -8.05
CA SER A 113 -0.66 -7.67 -7.94
C SER A 113 0.79 -8.17 -7.87
N LYS A 114 1.71 -7.55 -8.62
CA LYS A 114 3.13 -7.87 -8.56
C LYS A 114 3.71 -7.50 -7.19
N SER A 115 3.43 -6.30 -6.69
CA SER A 115 3.87 -5.86 -5.37
C SER A 115 3.37 -6.79 -4.27
N TYR A 116 2.09 -7.20 -4.32
CA TYR A 116 1.51 -8.17 -3.39
C TYR A 116 2.30 -9.49 -3.36
N LEU A 117 2.49 -10.12 -4.52
CA LEU A 117 3.19 -11.40 -4.61
C LEU A 117 4.67 -11.30 -4.18
N GLU A 118 5.34 -10.23 -4.58
CA GLU A 118 6.74 -9.98 -4.22
C GLU A 118 6.90 -9.77 -2.71
N CYS A 119 5.96 -9.06 -2.07
CA CYS A 119 5.98 -8.83 -0.64
C CYS A 119 5.68 -10.08 0.18
N ILE A 120 4.66 -10.87 -0.19
CA ILE A 120 4.43 -12.15 0.49
C ILE A 120 5.65 -13.05 0.38
N SER A 121 6.23 -13.19 -0.82
CA SER A 121 7.43 -14.02 -0.99
C SER A 121 8.60 -13.52 -0.13
N THR A 122 8.83 -12.21 -0.09
CA THR A 122 9.97 -11.63 0.64
C THR A 122 9.80 -11.74 2.15
N VAL A 123 8.61 -11.41 2.66
CA VAL A 123 8.33 -11.43 4.11
C VAL A 123 8.32 -12.86 4.62
N THR A 124 7.73 -13.81 3.88
CA THR A 124 7.77 -15.22 4.25
C THR A 124 9.20 -15.75 4.30
N ASN A 125 10.03 -15.49 3.28
CA ASN A 125 11.41 -15.98 3.26
C ASN A 125 12.23 -15.42 4.41
N ARG A 126 12.12 -14.11 4.71
CA ARG A 126 12.79 -13.52 5.87
C ARG A 126 12.37 -14.20 7.18
N GLY A 127 11.07 -14.45 7.35
CA GLY A 127 10.58 -15.13 8.56
C GLY A 127 11.05 -16.58 8.69
N LEU A 128 11.39 -17.25 7.59
CA LEU A 128 12.00 -18.58 7.62
C LEU A 128 13.49 -18.51 8.00
N ASP A 129 14.23 -17.57 7.40
CA ASP A 129 15.65 -17.35 7.72
C ASP A 129 15.85 -17.04 9.21
N ASP A 130 15.01 -16.15 9.78
CA ASP A 130 15.07 -15.78 11.20
C ASP A 130 14.81 -16.99 12.13
N GLN A 131 13.94 -17.93 11.73
CA GLN A 131 13.64 -19.14 12.50
C GLN A 131 14.76 -20.19 12.45
N GLU A 132 15.45 -20.30 11.32
CA GLU A 132 16.62 -21.18 11.18
C GLU A 132 17.77 -20.69 12.07
N ASP A 133 18.02 -19.37 12.10
CA ASP A 133 19.06 -18.75 12.93
C ASP A 133 18.79 -18.90 14.44
N ASP A 134 17.53 -18.80 14.87
CA ASP A 134 17.14 -19.00 16.27
C ASP A 134 17.29 -20.48 16.70
N ALA A 135 16.89 -21.43 15.85
CA ALA A 135 17.01 -22.86 16.12
C ALA A 135 18.48 -23.32 16.21
N ASP A 136 19.36 -22.79 15.37
CA ASP A 136 20.80 -23.09 15.40
C ASP A 136 21.50 -22.51 16.65
N ASN A 137 21.06 -21.36 17.15
CA ASN A 137 21.57 -20.79 18.41
C ASN A 137 21.12 -21.59 19.64
N ASP A 138 19.86 -22.02 19.68
CA ASP A 138 19.32 -22.82 20.79
C ASP A 138 19.93 -24.23 20.84
N ALA A 139 20.30 -24.82 19.69
CA ALA A 139 20.96 -26.13 19.61
C ALA A 139 22.45 -26.12 20.02
N GLN A 140 23.06 -24.94 20.19
CA GLN A 140 24.47 -24.79 20.57
C GLN A 140 24.68 -24.46 22.07
N LEU A 141 23.61 -24.36 22.86
CA LEU A 141 23.61 -24.18 24.32
C LEU A 141 23.35 -25.50 25.07
#